data_AF-A0A522WF19-F1
#
_entry.id   AF-A0A522WF19-F1
#
_cell.length_a   1.000
_cell.length_b   1.000
_cell.length_c   1.000
_cell.angle_alpha   90.00
_cell.angle_beta   90.00
_cell.angle_gamma   90.00
#
_symmetry.space_group_name_H-M   'P 1'
#
loop_
_entity.id
_entity.type
_entity.pdbx_description
1 polymer ?
#
loop_
_entity_poly.entity_id
_entity_poly.type
_entity_poly.pdbx_seq_one_letter_code
_entity_poly.pdbx_strand_id
1 'polypeptide(L)'
;MTNLRNLFKQAPSPSAHGYLGVAKRNQTTRLAIKSFCMPKVFILLIFALFITTGCNMREEIDLLIDPSAKNTLTDKEEIQDYYDKLYMEATRRVRAESTGISDIKALDTLPKDPQGRVNWTAAAVQGLINPKASLDPNVVDDPPLKLNIFIEAKVPLMANVIFPHSIHTYWLSCKNCHPKIFLPEAGANPITMDEIFKGEWCGRCHGKVAFNFWPRENCLRCHMVLKGQSMQQERWR
;
A
#
# COMPACT_ATOMS: atom_id res chain seq x y z
N MET A 1 -10.10 -9.03 -22.99
CA MET A 1 -11.00 -8.19 -22.18
C MET A 1 -11.08 -8.78 -20.78
N THR A 2 -10.15 -8.39 -19.91
CA THR A 2 -9.96 -9.04 -18.61
C THR A 2 -10.90 -8.41 -17.58
N ASN A 3 -11.80 -9.23 -17.06
CA ASN A 3 -12.89 -8.86 -16.16
C ASN A 3 -12.35 -8.50 -14.76
N LEU A 4 -12.75 -7.32 -14.24
CA LEU A 4 -12.36 -6.73 -12.95
C LEU A 4 -12.70 -7.59 -11.71
N ARG A 5 -13.41 -8.72 -11.86
CA ARG A 5 -13.68 -9.69 -10.78
C ARG A 5 -12.41 -10.29 -10.15
N ASN A 6 -11.24 -10.24 -10.81
CA ASN A 6 -10.02 -10.89 -10.30
C ASN A 6 -9.11 -9.97 -9.48
N LEU A 7 -9.22 -8.64 -9.62
CA LEU A 7 -8.33 -7.70 -8.90
C LEU A 7 -8.70 -7.53 -7.42
N PHE A 8 -9.96 -7.76 -7.05
CA PHE A 8 -10.42 -7.64 -5.65
C PHE A 8 -10.54 -8.97 -4.90
N LYS A 9 -10.28 -10.10 -5.55
CA LYS A 9 -10.38 -11.44 -4.95
C LYS A 9 -9.06 -11.98 -4.36
N GLN A 10 -7.94 -11.27 -4.51
CA GLN A 10 -6.61 -11.79 -4.14
C GLN A 10 -6.09 -11.33 -2.77
N ALA A 11 -6.86 -10.57 -1.98
CA ALA A 11 -6.46 -10.26 -0.60
C ALA A 11 -6.88 -11.41 0.35
N PRO A 12 -5.96 -12.20 0.93
CA PRO A 12 -6.32 -13.16 1.96
C PRO A 12 -6.81 -12.43 3.22
N SER A 13 -7.98 -12.82 3.72
CA SER A 13 -8.51 -12.37 5.01
C SER A 13 -7.64 -12.88 6.15
N PRO A 14 -7.17 -12.06 7.11
CA PRO A 14 -6.55 -12.58 8.31
C PRO A 14 -7.63 -13.14 9.24
N SER A 15 -7.62 -14.45 9.39
CA SER A 15 -8.38 -15.22 10.37
C SER A 15 -8.06 -14.76 11.79
N ALA A 16 -9.10 -14.42 12.55
CA ALA A 16 -9.02 -14.05 13.96
C ALA A 16 -8.82 -15.29 14.84
N HIS A 17 -7.71 -15.34 15.59
CA HIS A 17 -7.45 -16.09 16.84
C HIS A 17 -6.33 -15.28 17.53
N GLY A 18 -6.28 -14.93 18.81
CA GLY A 18 -6.92 -15.41 20.02
C GLY A 18 -5.87 -15.29 21.15
N TYR A 19 -5.99 -14.24 21.96
CA TYR A 19 -5.60 -14.10 23.38
C TYR A 19 -4.15 -14.27 23.92
N LEU A 20 -3.78 -13.23 24.70
CA LEU A 20 -3.11 -13.19 26.02
C LEU A 20 -1.65 -13.66 26.19
N GLY A 21 -0.82 -12.76 26.75
CA GLY A 21 0.46 -13.13 27.37
C GLY A 21 1.34 -11.94 27.75
N VAL A 22 1.22 -11.48 29.00
CA VAL A 22 1.99 -10.39 29.63
C VAL A 22 3.46 -10.79 29.85
N ALA A 23 4.35 -9.81 29.76
CA ALA A 23 5.80 -9.88 29.87
C ALA A 23 6.36 -10.55 31.14
N LYS A 24 7.48 -11.28 30.99
CA LYS A 24 8.57 -11.34 31.98
C LYS A 24 9.94 -11.38 31.28
N ARG A 25 10.76 -10.39 31.61
CA ARG A 25 12.16 -10.21 31.22
C ARG A 25 13.05 -11.10 32.08
N ASN A 26 13.76 -12.09 31.52
CA ASN A 26 14.76 -12.87 32.25
C ASN A 26 16.11 -12.94 31.50
N GLN A 27 17.08 -12.28 32.14
CA GLN A 27 18.51 -12.55 32.31
C GLN A 27 19.28 -13.40 31.28
N THR A 28 20.36 -12.79 30.80
CA THR A 28 21.47 -13.32 30.01
C THR A 28 22.23 -14.43 30.74
N THR A 29 22.32 -15.62 30.13
CA THR A 29 23.32 -16.64 30.46
C THR A 29 24.25 -16.85 29.25
N ARG A 30 25.54 -16.53 29.44
CA ARG A 30 26.60 -16.83 28.47
C ARG A 30 26.86 -18.34 28.48
N LEU A 31 26.57 -19.04 27.38
CA LEU A 31 27.07 -20.40 27.16
C LEU A 31 28.49 -20.33 26.56
N ALA A 32 29.44 -20.98 27.23
CA ALA A 32 30.78 -21.21 26.73
C ALA A 32 30.77 -22.35 25.69
N ILE A 33 31.17 -22.06 24.45
CA ILE A 33 31.34 -23.05 23.39
C ILE A 33 32.73 -23.67 23.55
N LYS A 34 32.79 -24.94 23.94
CA LYS A 34 34.03 -25.73 23.94
C LYS A 34 34.37 -26.14 22.51
N SER A 35 35.59 -25.79 22.08
CA SER A 35 36.17 -26.14 20.79
C SER A 35 36.29 -27.65 20.63
N PHE A 36 35.59 -28.24 19.65
CA PHE A 36 35.73 -29.63 19.26
C PHE A 36 36.59 -29.70 17.99
N CYS A 37 37.75 -30.34 18.09
CA CYS A 37 38.70 -30.53 17.00
C CYS A 37 38.26 -31.74 16.16
N MET A 38 37.88 -31.54 14.89
CA MET A 38 37.60 -32.63 13.95
C MET A 38 38.81 -32.89 13.01
N PRO A 39 39.14 -34.16 12.72
CA PRO A 39 40.31 -34.52 11.92
C PRO A 39 40.13 -34.24 10.41
N LYS A 40 41.22 -33.80 9.77
CA LYS A 40 41.33 -33.24 8.40
C LYS A 40 40.91 -34.13 7.22
N VAL A 41 40.44 -35.36 7.44
CA VAL A 41 40.17 -36.33 6.35
C VAL A 41 38.76 -36.19 5.76
N PHE A 42 37.85 -35.47 6.43
CA PHE A 42 36.45 -35.36 5.99
C PHE A 42 36.18 -34.27 4.92
N ILE A 43 37.16 -33.41 4.62
CA ILE A 43 36.99 -32.25 3.71
C ILE A 43 37.15 -32.65 2.23
N LEU A 44 37.86 -33.73 1.93
CA LEU A 44 38.19 -34.13 0.54
C LEU A 44 37.08 -34.91 -0.19
N LEU A 45 36.08 -35.45 0.53
CA LEU A 45 34.98 -36.22 -0.08
C LEU A 45 33.78 -35.35 -0.51
N ILE A 46 33.68 -34.11 -0.03
CA ILE A 46 32.58 -33.20 -0.43
C ILE A 46 32.87 -32.55 -1.80
N PHE A 47 34.14 -32.44 -2.19
CA PHE A 47 34.54 -31.80 -3.46
C PHE A 47 34.36 -32.67 -4.71
N ALA A 48 34.15 -33.98 -4.56
CA ALA A 48 34.02 -34.90 -5.69
C ALA A 48 32.56 -35.20 -6.11
N LEU A 49 31.55 -34.71 -5.37
CA LEU A 49 30.13 -34.96 -5.69
C LEU A 49 29.42 -33.80 -6.42
N PHE A 50 30.10 -32.67 -6.65
CA PHE A 50 29.51 -31.51 -7.32
C PHE A 50 29.70 -31.49 -8.86
N ILE A 51 30.37 -32.50 -9.43
CA ILE A 51 30.68 -32.52 -10.88
C ILE A 51 29.61 -33.28 -11.70
N THR A 52 28.63 -33.95 -11.07
CA THR A 52 27.66 -34.79 -11.80
C THR A 52 26.24 -34.24 -11.85
N THR A 53 25.93 -33.13 -11.18
CA THR A 53 24.66 -32.43 -11.35
C THR A 53 24.89 -31.25 -12.29
N GLY A 54 24.76 -31.53 -13.59
CA GLY A 54 24.54 -30.51 -14.60
C GLY A 54 23.29 -29.71 -14.24
N CYS A 55 23.48 -28.62 -13.50
CA CYS A 55 22.47 -27.62 -13.29
C CYS A 55 22.77 -26.45 -14.23
N ASN A 56 21.75 -26.11 -15.00
CA ASN A 56 21.68 -25.10 -16.03
C ASN A 56 22.20 -23.73 -15.55
N MET A 57 23.50 -23.43 -15.68
CA MET A 57 24.10 -22.14 -15.29
C MET A 57 23.94 -21.03 -16.35
N ARG A 58 22.97 -21.13 -17.27
CA ARG A 58 22.81 -20.12 -18.31
C ARG A 58 22.06 -18.87 -17.85
N GLU A 59 21.15 -19.01 -16.88
CA GLU A 59 20.40 -17.85 -16.35
C GLU A 59 21.23 -16.96 -15.41
N GLU A 60 22.29 -17.50 -14.80
CA GLU A 60 23.15 -16.72 -13.90
C GLU A 60 24.17 -15.86 -14.67
N ILE A 61 24.52 -16.24 -15.90
CA ILE A 61 25.45 -15.50 -16.76
C ILE A 61 24.76 -14.31 -17.45
N ASP A 62 23.50 -14.44 -17.85
CA ASP A 62 22.75 -13.33 -18.44
C ASP A 62 22.54 -12.18 -17.43
N LEU A 63 22.50 -12.49 -16.13
CA LEU A 63 22.48 -11.54 -15.01
C LEU A 63 23.80 -10.79 -14.78
N LEU A 64 24.91 -11.26 -15.37
CA LEU A 64 26.23 -10.63 -15.29
C LEU A 64 26.55 -9.77 -16.52
N ILE A 65 25.75 -9.85 -17.59
CA ILE A 65 26.04 -9.22 -18.89
C ILE A 65 25.16 -8.01 -19.17
N ASP A 66 23.92 -7.94 -18.64
CA ASP A 66 23.05 -6.78 -18.85
C ASP A 66 22.35 -6.27 -17.57
N PRO A 67 22.88 -5.19 -16.94
CA PRO A 67 22.23 -4.53 -15.82
C PRO A 67 20.88 -3.86 -16.18
N SER A 68 20.56 -3.69 -17.46
CA SER A 68 19.30 -3.09 -17.92
C SER A 68 18.11 -4.06 -17.83
N ALA A 69 18.35 -5.37 -17.78
CA ALA A 69 17.29 -6.38 -17.75
C ALA A 69 16.54 -6.45 -16.41
N LYS A 70 17.14 -5.98 -15.30
CA LYS A 70 16.47 -5.88 -14.00
C LYS A 70 15.38 -4.81 -13.94
N ASN A 71 15.58 -3.68 -14.62
CA ASN A 71 14.77 -2.47 -14.42
C ASN A 71 13.37 -2.50 -15.07
N THR A 72 12.94 -3.60 -15.69
CA THR A 72 11.60 -3.61 -16.34
C THR A 72 10.59 -4.50 -15.63
N LEU A 73 11.05 -5.49 -14.85
CA LEU A 73 10.19 -6.42 -14.10
C LEU A 73 10.00 -6.00 -12.64
N THR A 74 10.98 -5.30 -12.04
CA THR A 74 10.91 -4.78 -10.67
C THR A 74 9.89 -3.66 -10.51
N ASP A 75 9.72 -2.83 -11.54
CA ASP A 75 9.00 -1.56 -11.42
C ASP A 75 7.48 -1.77 -11.37
N LYS A 76 6.94 -2.73 -12.13
CA LYS A 76 5.51 -3.05 -12.07
C LYS A 76 5.14 -3.76 -10.76
N GLU A 77 6.04 -4.59 -10.23
CA GLU A 77 5.85 -5.27 -8.96
C GLU A 77 5.93 -4.28 -7.79
N GLU A 78 6.85 -3.31 -7.81
CA GLU A 78 6.98 -2.27 -6.77
C GLU A 78 5.81 -1.26 -6.77
N ILE A 79 5.30 -0.87 -7.95
CA ILE A 79 4.14 0.04 -8.06
C ILE A 79 2.83 -0.66 -7.68
N GLN A 80 2.66 -1.92 -8.09
CA GLN A 80 1.52 -2.74 -7.65
C GLN A 80 1.58 -2.98 -6.14
N ASP A 81 2.78 -3.18 -5.59
CA ASP A 81 3.04 -3.33 -4.16
C ASP A 81 2.56 -2.10 -3.36
N TYR A 82 2.66 -0.87 -3.87
CA TYR A 82 2.10 0.28 -3.15
C TYR A 82 0.58 0.34 -3.13
N TYR A 83 -0.10 -0.03 -4.21
CA TYR A 83 -1.55 -0.17 -4.18
C TYR A 83 -1.98 -1.25 -3.20
N ASP A 84 -1.30 -2.40 -3.23
CA ASP A 84 -1.60 -3.51 -2.35
C ASP A 84 -1.33 -3.13 -0.89
N LYS A 85 -0.18 -2.50 -0.59
CA LYS A 85 0.13 -1.94 0.75
C LYS A 85 -0.92 -0.92 1.20
N LEU A 86 -1.31 0.03 0.35
CA LEU A 86 -2.32 1.03 0.66
C LEU A 86 -3.66 0.38 1.00
N TYR A 87 -4.13 -0.53 0.15
CA TYR A 87 -5.43 -1.16 0.29
C TYR A 87 -5.45 -2.18 1.43
N MET A 88 -4.35 -2.89 1.67
CA MET A 88 -4.15 -3.72 2.85
C MET A 88 -4.15 -2.89 4.12
N GLU A 89 -3.47 -1.74 4.17
CA GLU A 89 -3.50 -0.86 5.34
C GLU A 89 -4.90 -0.29 5.59
N ALA A 90 -5.57 0.18 4.54
CA ALA A 90 -6.93 0.69 4.62
C ALA A 90 -7.90 -0.38 5.15
N THR A 91 -7.70 -1.65 4.77
CA THR A 91 -8.51 -2.78 5.21
C THR A 91 -8.12 -3.29 6.61
N ARG A 92 -6.84 -3.27 6.97
CA ARG A 92 -6.36 -3.69 8.31
C ARG A 92 -6.85 -2.77 9.41
N ARG A 93 -7.03 -1.49 9.09
CA ARG A 93 -7.59 -0.49 10.02
C ARG A 93 -9.09 -0.64 10.26
N VAL A 94 -9.74 -1.66 9.70
CA VAL A 94 -11.16 -1.93 9.98
C VAL A 94 -11.31 -2.46 11.41
N ARG A 95 -12.22 -1.85 12.18
CA ARG A 95 -12.54 -2.31 13.53
C ARG A 95 -13.24 -3.68 13.47
N ALA A 96 -12.71 -4.67 14.19
CA ALA A 96 -13.23 -6.05 14.20
C ALA A 96 -14.67 -6.15 14.75
N GLU A 97 -15.04 -5.29 15.69
CA GLU A 97 -16.41 -5.16 16.22
C GLU A 97 -16.99 -3.83 15.75
N SER A 98 -17.66 -3.87 14.60
CA SER A 98 -18.21 -2.66 13.98
C SER A 98 -19.73 -2.63 13.89
N THR A 99 -20.40 -3.52 14.61
CA THR A 99 -21.85 -3.41 14.85
C THR A 99 -22.09 -2.32 15.89
N GLY A 100 -22.20 -1.07 15.43
CA GLY A 100 -22.43 0.10 16.27
C GLY A 100 -23.18 1.20 15.52
N ILE A 101 -24.44 1.38 15.94
CA ILE A 101 -25.50 2.32 15.56
C ILE A 101 -24.96 3.59 14.89
N SER A 102 -24.97 3.61 13.56
CA SER A 102 -25.06 4.87 12.85
C SER A 102 -26.52 5.30 12.78
N ASP A 103 -26.80 6.60 12.80
CA ASP A 103 -28.18 7.13 12.62
C ASP A 103 -28.83 6.60 11.33
N ILE A 104 -27.99 6.17 10.38
CA ILE A 104 -28.37 5.56 9.11
C ILE A 104 -28.07 4.06 9.16
N LYS A 105 -29.09 3.24 9.47
CA LYS A 105 -28.98 1.77 9.54
C LYS A 105 -28.29 1.13 8.33
N ALA A 106 -28.43 1.71 7.14
CA ALA A 106 -27.79 1.23 5.92
C ALA A 106 -26.25 1.22 5.99
N LEU A 107 -25.64 2.01 6.88
CA LEU A 107 -24.20 2.09 7.04
C LEU A 107 -23.67 1.11 8.10
N ASP A 108 -24.53 0.47 8.89
CA ASP A 108 -24.12 -0.40 10.01
C ASP A 108 -23.39 -1.67 9.54
N THR A 109 -23.68 -2.13 8.33
CA THR A 109 -23.02 -3.30 7.72
C THR A 109 -21.68 -2.98 7.08
N LEU A 110 -21.33 -1.70 6.93
CA LEU A 110 -20.10 -1.28 6.28
C LEU A 110 -18.92 -1.27 7.27
N PRO A 111 -17.71 -1.61 6.81
CA PRO A 111 -16.52 -1.60 7.63
C PRO A 111 -16.29 -0.21 8.23
N LYS A 112 -15.89 -0.17 9.50
CA LYS A 112 -15.63 1.09 10.21
C LYS A 112 -14.14 1.31 10.42
N ASP A 113 -13.71 2.57 10.34
CA ASP A 113 -12.37 3.00 10.71
C ASP A 113 -12.16 2.93 12.24
N PRO A 114 -10.94 3.14 12.75
CA PRO A 114 -10.69 3.11 14.20
C PRO A 114 -11.47 4.16 14.99
N GLN A 115 -11.97 5.20 14.33
CA GLN A 115 -12.84 6.24 14.90
C GLN A 115 -14.33 5.88 14.83
N GLY A 116 -14.70 4.68 14.37
CA GLY A 116 -16.07 4.22 14.29
C GLY A 116 -16.85 4.73 13.08
N ARG A 117 -16.21 5.45 12.14
CA ARG A 117 -16.87 5.98 10.94
C ARG A 117 -16.76 5.01 9.79
N VAL A 118 -17.61 5.13 8.77
CA VAL A 118 -17.53 4.27 7.58
C VAL A 118 -16.18 4.42 6.89
N ASN A 119 -15.50 3.29 6.69
CA ASN A 119 -14.29 3.19 5.89
C ASN A 119 -14.66 2.91 4.43
N TRP A 120 -14.96 3.98 3.69
CA TRP A 120 -15.39 3.91 2.30
C TRP A 120 -14.39 3.20 1.38
N THR A 121 -13.09 3.36 1.64
CA THR A 121 -12.05 2.66 0.88
C THR A 121 -12.12 1.15 1.09
N ALA A 122 -12.19 0.69 2.35
CA ALA A 122 -12.30 -0.73 2.64
C ALA A 122 -13.60 -1.32 2.08
N ALA A 123 -14.71 -0.60 2.19
CA ALA A 123 -15.99 -1.04 1.65
C ALA A 123 -15.97 -1.22 0.13
N ALA A 124 -15.35 -0.30 -0.62
CA ALA A 124 -15.18 -0.39 -2.07
C ALA A 124 -14.26 -1.56 -2.45
N VAL A 125 -13.10 -1.66 -1.79
CA VAL A 125 -12.10 -2.71 -2.05
C VAL A 125 -12.65 -4.10 -1.75
N GLN A 126 -13.49 -4.24 -0.73
CA GLN A 126 -14.16 -5.50 -0.39
C GLN A 126 -15.38 -5.79 -1.29
N GLY A 127 -15.75 -4.87 -2.18
CA GLY A 127 -16.91 -5.02 -3.06
C GLY A 127 -18.26 -4.91 -2.34
N LEU A 128 -18.30 -4.36 -1.12
CA LEU A 128 -19.54 -4.13 -0.37
C LEU A 128 -20.36 -2.98 -0.95
N ILE A 129 -19.69 -2.07 -1.66
CA ILE A 129 -20.30 -0.96 -2.39
C ILE A 129 -19.76 -0.93 -3.82
N ASN A 130 -20.64 -0.63 -4.78
CA ASN A 130 -20.29 -0.50 -6.18
C ASN A 130 -21.10 0.66 -6.81
N PRO A 131 -20.62 1.91 -6.69
CA PRO A 131 -21.29 3.05 -7.30
C PRO A 131 -21.29 2.91 -8.81
N LYS A 132 -22.41 3.26 -9.45
CA LYS A 132 -22.50 3.37 -10.91
C LYS A 132 -21.95 4.73 -11.35
N ALA A 133 -21.27 4.82 -12.49
CA ALA A 133 -20.82 6.11 -13.00
C ALA A 133 -21.98 6.95 -13.56
N SER A 134 -23.07 6.31 -13.98
CA SER A 134 -24.26 6.97 -14.53
C SER A 134 -25.57 6.30 -14.10
N LEU A 135 -26.65 7.08 -14.12
CA LEU A 135 -28.02 6.57 -14.02
C LEU A 135 -28.50 5.98 -15.36
N ASP A 136 -27.91 6.41 -16.48
CA ASP A 136 -28.19 5.84 -17.80
C ASP A 136 -27.48 4.47 -17.92
N PRO A 137 -28.23 3.37 -18.12
CA PRO A 137 -27.68 2.03 -18.22
C PRO A 137 -26.80 1.82 -19.46
N ASN A 138 -26.85 2.72 -20.45
CA ASN A 138 -26.09 2.60 -21.70
C ASN A 138 -24.70 3.24 -21.61
N VAL A 139 -24.43 4.02 -20.55
CA VAL A 139 -23.11 4.61 -20.33
C VAL A 139 -22.21 3.54 -19.73
N VAL A 140 -21.10 3.27 -20.42
CA VAL A 140 -20.06 2.34 -19.94
C VAL A 140 -19.23 3.05 -18.88
N ASP A 141 -19.06 2.40 -17.72
CA ASP A 141 -18.21 2.91 -16.64
C ASP A 141 -16.74 2.85 -17.05
N ASP A 142 -16.03 3.98 -16.92
CA ASP A 142 -14.58 4.02 -17.10
C ASP A 142 -13.88 3.30 -15.93
N PRO A 143 -12.84 2.50 -16.18
CA PRO A 143 -12.08 1.88 -15.10
C PRO A 143 -11.31 2.93 -14.29
N PRO A 144 -11.12 2.71 -12.98
CA PRO A 144 -10.31 3.61 -12.15
C PRO A 144 -8.88 3.78 -12.68
N LEU A 145 -8.39 5.02 -12.67
CA LEU A 145 -7.06 5.37 -13.15
C LEU A 145 -5.99 4.85 -12.18
N LYS A 146 -5.17 3.90 -12.62
CA LYS A 146 -4.03 3.37 -11.87
C LYS A 146 -2.82 4.28 -12.01
N LEU A 147 -2.84 5.40 -11.30
CA LEU A 147 -1.76 6.38 -11.28
C LEU A 147 -1.50 6.91 -9.85
N ASN A 148 -0.32 6.64 -9.28
CA ASN A 148 0.05 7.19 -7.99
C ASN A 148 0.82 8.50 -8.20
N ILE A 149 0.61 9.52 -7.36
CA ILE A 149 1.42 10.73 -7.36
C ILE A 149 2.19 10.78 -6.05
N PHE A 150 3.51 10.82 -6.16
CA PHE A 150 4.38 11.00 -5.01
C PHE A 150 4.52 12.49 -4.70
N ILE A 151 4.35 12.84 -3.41
CA ILE A 151 4.50 14.20 -2.92
C ILE A 151 5.50 14.18 -1.77
N GLU A 152 6.62 14.88 -1.95
CA GLU A 152 7.62 15.00 -0.91
C GLU A 152 7.11 15.90 0.23
N ALA A 153 7.18 15.39 1.47
CA ALA A 153 6.84 16.20 2.62
C ALA A 153 7.94 17.24 2.91
N LYS A 154 7.60 18.52 2.98
CA LYS A 154 8.57 19.59 3.28
C LYS A 154 9.12 19.54 4.71
N VAL A 155 8.41 18.85 5.63
CA VAL A 155 8.82 18.68 7.03
C VAL A 155 9.80 17.49 7.14
N PRO A 156 11.02 17.68 7.69
CA PRO A 156 12.06 16.66 7.65
C PRO A 156 11.71 15.32 8.33
N LEU A 157 10.94 15.36 9.41
CA LEU A 157 10.56 14.16 10.18
C LEU A 157 9.22 13.56 9.76
N MET A 158 8.55 14.16 8.77
CA MET A 158 7.29 13.65 8.27
C MET A 158 7.54 12.76 7.05
N ALA A 159 6.91 11.59 7.03
CA ALA A 159 6.92 10.71 5.86
C ALA A 159 6.35 11.43 4.62
N ASN A 160 6.82 11.04 3.44
CA ASN A 160 6.28 11.49 2.16
C ASN A 160 4.87 10.92 1.91
N VAL A 161 4.16 11.56 1.00
CA VAL A 161 2.77 11.26 0.68
C VAL A 161 2.67 10.53 -0.65
N ILE A 162 1.77 9.55 -0.71
CA ILE A 162 1.29 8.97 -1.96
C ILE A 162 -0.17 9.38 -2.14
N PHE A 163 -0.49 9.91 -3.32
CA PHE A 163 -1.85 10.17 -3.76
C PHE A 163 -2.28 9.14 -4.81
N PRO A 164 -3.19 8.21 -4.49
CA PRO A 164 -3.66 7.18 -5.41
C PRO A 164 -4.84 7.67 -6.26
N HIS A 165 -4.67 7.83 -7.57
CA HIS A 165 -5.81 8.19 -8.44
C HIS A 165 -6.90 7.13 -8.44
N SER A 166 -6.57 5.85 -8.28
CA SER A 166 -7.53 4.77 -8.49
C SER A 166 -8.73 4.87 -7.53
N ILE A 167 -8.50 5.01 -6.23
CA ILE A 167 -9.61 5.16 -5.29
C ILE A 167 -10.38 6.48 -5.49
N HIS A 168 -9.72 7.55 -5.92
CA HIS A 168 -10.40 8.83 -6.15
C HIS A 168 -11.25 8.80 -7.42
N THR A 169 -10.70 8.23 -8.51
CA THR A 169 -11.38 8.10 -9.81
C THR A 169 -12.44 7.01 -9.83
N TYR A 170 -12.41 6.09 -8.86
CA TYR A 170 -13.52 5.17 -8.61
C TYR A 170 -14.80 5.91 -8.18
N TRP A 171 -14.68 7.05 -7.50
CA TRP A 171 -15.81 7.85 -7.02
C TRP A 171 -16.08 9.10 -7.87
N LEU A 172 -15.04 9.68 -8.46
CA LEU A 172 -15.08 11.04 -9.00
C LEU A 172 -14.50 11.08 -10.42
N SER A 173 -15.09 11.89 -11.29
CA SER A 173 -14.52 12.17 -12.60
C SER A 173 -13.36 13.17 -12.52
N CYS A 174 -12.48 13.17 -13.53
CA CYS A 174 -11.28 14.03 -13.59
C CYS A 174 -11.57 15.52 -13.38
N LYS A 175 -12.73 15.99 -13.88
CA LYS A 175 -13.15 17.41 -13.82
C LYS A 175 -13.46 17.89 -12.40
N ASN A 176 -13.70 16.98 -11.45
CA ASN A 176 -13.87 17.35 -10.05
C ASN A 176 -12.58 17.93 -9.45
N CYS A 177 -11.43 17.49 -9.96
CA CYS A 177 -10.12 17.88 -9.45
C CYS A 177 -9.38 18.83 -10.40
N HIS A 178 -9.41 18.56 -11.70
CA HIS A 178 -8.62 19.27 -12.69
C HIS A 178 -9.45 20.20 -13.58
N PRO A 179 -8.90 21.35 -13.99
CA PRO A 179 -7.67 21.98 -13.50
C PRO A 179 -7.90 22.82 -12.22
N LYS A 180 -9.14 22.87 -11.73
CA LYS A 180 -9.57 23.86 -10.73
C LYS A 180 -8.88 23.72 -9.38
N ILE A 181 -8.70 22.50 -8.89
CA ILE A 181 -8.06 22.23 -7.60
C ILE A 181 -6.59 21.92 -7.79
N PHE A 182 -6.27 21.09 -8.79
CA PHE A 182 -4.92 20.69 -9.10
C PHE A 182 -4.63 20.92 -10.58
N LEU A 183 -3.42 21.38 -10.89
CA LEU A 183 -2.86 21.27 -12.23
C LEU A 183 -2.53 19.80 -12.52
N PRO A 184 -2.82 19.28 -13.72
CA PRO A 184 -2.54 17.89 -14.10
C PRO A 184 -1.05 17.67 -14.40
N GLU A 185 -0.20 18.12 -13.48
CA GLU A 185 1.26 18.06 -13.59
C GLU A 185 1.85 17.79 -12.20
N ALA A 186 2.68 16.75 -12.09
CA ALA A 186 3.33 16.38 -10.84
C ALA A 186 4.34 17.47 -10.43
N GLY A 187 4.35 17.83 -9.14
CA GLY A 187 5.25 18.88 -8.63
C GLY A 187 4.84 20.33 -8.94
N ALA A 188 3.88 20.56 -9.84
CA ALA A 188 3.41 21.91 -10.18
C ALA A 188 2.52 22.55 -9.10
N ASN A 189 1.99 21.75 -8.17
CA ASN A 189 1.01 22.19 -7.17
C ASN A 189 1.70 22.48 -5.82
N PRO A 190 1.72 23.74 -5.33
CA PRO A 190 2.42 24.12 -4.09
C PRO A 190 1.63 23.76 -2.83
N ILE A 191 1.35 22.47 -2.62
CA ILE A 191 0.50 22.00 -1.53
C ILE A 191 1.19 22.22 -0.17
N THR A 192 0.44 22.74 0.81
CA THR A 192 0.85 22.85 2.21
C THR A 192 -0.24 22.36 3.16
N MET A 193 0.16 21.87 4.35
CA MET A 193 -0.81 21.45 5.37
C MET A 193 -1.66 22.61 5.90
N ASP A 194 -1.09 23.82 5.98
CA ASP A 194 -1.82 25.01 6.42
C ASP A 194 -2.97 25.36 5.47
N GLU A 195 -2.75 25.26 4.16
CA GLU A 195 -3.80 25.44 3.16
C GLU A 195 -4.82 24.31 3.21
N ILE A 196 -4.37 23.07 3.41
CA ILE A 196 -5.26 21.92 3.60
C ILE A 196 -6.20 22.15 4.79
N PHE A 197 -5.70 22.64 5.92
CA PHE A 197 -6.55 22.96 7.07
C PHE A 197 -7.52 24.12 6.81
N LYS A 198 -7.17 25.04 5.91
CA LYS A 198 -8.06 26.12 5.45
C LYS A 198 -9.10 25.64 4.41
N GLY A 199 -9.09 24.36 4.04
CA GLY A 199 -10.05 23.77 3.11
C GLY A 199 -9.62 23.82 1.64
N GLU A 200 -8.34 24.06 1.36
CA GLU A 200 -7.74 23.99 0.03
C GLU A 200 -7.14 22.60 -0.26
N TRP A 201 -6.78 22.34 -1.52
CA TRP A 201 -6.18 21.08 -1.96
C TRP A 201 -6.98 19.84 -1.47
N CYS A 202 -6.34 18.93 -0.73
CA CYS A 202 -6.94 17.77 -0.11
C CYS A 202 -8.09 18.13 0.85
N GLY A 203 -8.00 19.29 1.51
CA GLY A 203 -8.99 19.82 2.45
C GLY A 203 -10.30 20.29 1.81
N ARG A 204 -10.36 20.35 0.47
CA ARG A 204 -11.63 20.57 -0.23
C ARG A 204 -12.62 19.44 0.03
N CYS A 205 -12.13 18.22 0.24
CA CYS A 205 -12.94 17.02 0.45
C CYS A 205 -12.69 16.36 1.81
N HIS A 206 -11.43 16.15 2.19
CA HIS A 206 -11.07 15.51 3.46
C HIS A 206 -11.43 16.41 4.65
N GLY A 207 -12.25 15.90 5.55
CA GLY A 207 -12.85 16.65 6.66
C GLY A 207 -14.24 17.21 6.39
N LYS A 208 -14.74 17.11 5.15
CA LYS A 208 -16.12 17.49 4.78
C LYS A 208 -16.92 16.28 4.30
N VAL A 209 -16.43 15.62 3.26
CA VAL A 209 -17.10 14.47 2.61
C VAL A 209 -16.26 13.19 2.68
N ALA A 210 -14.98 13.30 2.96
CA ALA A 210 -14.07 12.19 3.20
C ALA A 210 -13.51 12.27 4.64
N PHE A 211 -12.76 11.24 5.04
CA PHE A 211 -12.14 11.21 6.37
C PHE A 211 -11.35 12.49 6.64
N ASN A 212 -11.38 12.93 7.90
CA ASN A 212 -10.67 14.11 8.36
C ASN A 212 -9.20 13.82 8.69
N PHE A 213 -8.39 14.87 8.74
CA PHE A 213 -6.96 14.77 9.10
C PHE A 213 -6.70 14.52 10.59
N TRP A 214 -7.73 14.68 11.42
CA TRP A 214 -7.69 14.52 12.88
C TRP A 214 -8.42 13.24 13.30
N PRO A 215 -7.97 12.46 14.28
CA PRO A 215 -6.81 12.68 15.15
C PRO A 215 -5.48 12.33 14.46
N ARG A 216 -4.35 12.48 15.17
CA ARG A 216 -2.97 12.31 14.64
C ARG A 216 -2.78 10.99 13.89
N GLU A 217 -3.51 9.95 14.25
CA GLU A 217 -3.49 8.63 13.62
C GLU A 217 -3.89 8.68 12.14
N ASN A 218 -4.65 9.71 11.72
CA ASN A 218 -5.05 9.92 10.33
C ASN A 218 -3.94 10.51 9.46
N CYS A 219 -2.87 11.07 10.03
CA CYS A 219 -1.70 11.52 9.26
C CYS A 219 -1.11 10.35 8.44
N LEU A 220 -1.08 9.15 9.03
CA LEU A 220 -0.54 7.93 8.41
C LEU A 220 -1.35 7.42 7.21
N ARG A 221 -2.56 7.96 6.97
CA ARG A 221 -3.37 7.56 5.81
C ARG A 221 -2.88 8.17 4.50
N CYS A 222 -2.12 9.26 4.59
CA CYS A 222 -1.49 9.91 3.43
C CYS A 222 0.03 9.78 3.50
N HIS A 223 0.61 9.95 4.69
CA HIS A 223 2.05 9.94 4.93
C HIS A 223 2.56 8.51 5.15
N MET A 224 2.73 7.77 4.06
CA MET A 224 3.01 6.32 4.10
C MET A 224 4.45 5.96 3.74
N VAL A 225 5.19 6.88 3.12
CA VAL A 225 6.50 6.59 2.54
C VAL A 225 7.59 7.25 3.36
N LEU A 226 8.51 6.47 3.94
CA LEU A 226 9.54 7.02 4.80
C LEU A 226 10.48 7.97 4.03
N LYS A 227 11.09 8.91 4.75
CA LYS A 227 12.15 9.75 4.18
C LYS A 227 13.34 8.88 3.75
N GLY A 228 13.93 9.21 2.60
CA GLY A 228 14.99 8.41 1.99
C GLY A 228 14.49 7.19 1.21
N GLN A 229 13.26 6.72 1.45
CA GLN A 229 12.51 5.85 0.53
C GLN A 229 11.83 6.72 -0.53
N SER A 230 12.57 7.64 -1.15
CA SER A 230 12.04 8.25 -2.36
C SER A 230 12.06 7.16 -3.42
N MET A 231 10.93 6.97 -4.11
CA MET A 231 10.88 6.29 -5.41
C MET A 231 11.97 6.91 -6.27
N GLN A 232 13.16 6.32 -6.29
CA GLN A 232 14.21 6.72 -7.19
C GLN A 232 13.65 6.36 -8.57
N GLN A 233 13.03 7.34 -9.22
CA GLN A 233 12.55 7.24 -10.58
C GLN A 233 11.28 6.39 -10.79
N GLU A 234 10.15 6.76 -10.18
CA GLU A 234 8.98 6.87 -11.08
C GLU A 234 9.29 8.09 -11.96
N ARG A 235 9.97 7.80 -13.06
CA ARG A 235 10.49 8.76 -14.02
C ARG A 235 9.27 9.25 -14.80
N TRP A 236 8.60 10.28 -14.30
CA TRP A 236 7.44 10.92 -14.93
C TRP A 236 7.80 11.69 -16.22
N ARG A 237 8.48 11.03 -17.15
CA ARG A 237 8.62 11.45 -18.55
C ARG A 237 8.13 10.35 -19.46
#